data_AF-A0AAV3WK04-F1
#
_entry.id   AF-A0AAV3WK04-F1
#
_cell.length_a   1.000
_cell.length_b   1.000
_cell.length_c   1.000
_cell.angle_alpha   90.00
_cell.angle_beta   90.00
_cell.angle_gamma   90.00
#
_symmetry.space_group_name_H-M   'P 1'
#
loop_
_entity.id
_entity.type
_entity.pdbx_description
1 polymer ?
#
loop_
_entity_poly.entity_id
_entity_poly.type
_entity_poly.pdbx_seq_one_letter_code
_entity_poly.pdbx_strand_id
1 'polypeptide(L)'
;MVSASAVSLNLGNNNSGDVAEKSSVDSLTGQVLSNELANPIVELALQSAYGYLKGLATDADFINKMNLAFGNNWNGEVASKLVQEFGGGNFSALPGIEILPSAAINGANGAFASLTNTVYLSEEFIAQNAGNPGAITSVVLEEIGHYIDSKINTSDAAGDEGDIFARLVQGQTISADELLGLKAEDDSAVLKLNGQVFWIEQSTTIPQVTFKTFEKNKYVVAEGGGGSTVNANRDVAGPWENFTLIDLNGGSLNNGDVVNIRSQNGSYVVAEGSGGGVVNANRRAAGPWEEFQVIKVNGSGQIRSGDSLALRAKNGQYVVAEGGGGANVNANRNAIGPWEKFIINFSQGPDGRLSQLANKPSSLTIDEIREYRQLVVQLPQSDRSRWYDTLQYKVPYFNQRDNEYRAVADYMCNVTTLASCLTYLGVKNPQPNRQFEDVLDNILQANPSTYPNYGGNARYWWDNLSKLATNFGVGSSGKQYMPGFSSTDLAFFKNFAKNNWESALNEGKTIMAGVYTTNPGHIVKVIDIDWNRGGIIVDDPYGKALDSGFNDYQRFNYSGSLNTTSRGSVNTQQGQDESGIGNDNFWSWSYCAEVFGDTWYLKLG
;
A
#
# COMPACT_ATOMS: atom_id res chain seq x y z
N MET A 1 28.27 10.47 -19.42
CA MET A 1 27.87 9.74 -20.65
C MET A 1 27.46 8.35 -20.22
N VAL A 2 26.17 8.16 -19.96
CA VAL A 2 25.56 6.85 -19.71
C VAL A 2 24.69 6.61 -20.93
N SER A 3 25.02 5.60 -21.73
CA SER A 3 24.26 5.24 -22.92
C SER A 3 22.96 4.54 -22.47
N ALA A 4 21.82 5.15 -22.78
CA ALA A 4 20.52 4.49 -22.68
C ALA A 4 20.43 3.42 -23.80
N SER A 5 20.35 2.16 -23.42
CA SER A 5 20.04 1.05 -24.34
C SER A 5 18.52 0.98 -24.50
N ALA A 6 18.00 1.49 -25.62
CA ALA A 6 16.61 1.28 -26.02
C ALA A 6 16.41 -0.19 -26.40
N VAL A 7 15.41 -0.84 -25.82
CA VAL A 7 14.93 -2.16 -26.23
C VAL A 7 13.67 -1.94 -27.06
N SER A 8 13.82 -1.90 -28.38
CA SER A 8 12.67 -1.81 -29.30
C SER A 8 12.06 -3.20 -29.49
N LEU A 9 10.82 -3.39 -29.02
CA LEU A 9 10.06 -4.63 -29.25
C LEU A 9 9.35 -4.54 -30.60
N ASN A 10 9.94 -5.13 -31.64
CA ASN A 10 9.29 -5.25 -32.95
C ASN A 10 8.95 -6.71 -33.22
N LEU A 11 7.73 -7.13 -32.87
CA LEU A 11 7.26 -8.49 -33.08
C LEU A 11 6.77 -8.65 -34.53
N GLY A 12 7.74 -8.75 -35.45
CA GLY A 12 7.53 -9.02 -36.85
C GLY A 12 8.42 -10.15 -37.36
N ASN A 13 7.84 -11.35 -37.48
CA ASN A 13 8.28 -12.52 -38.24
C ASN A 13 9.49 -13.36 -37.77
N ASN A 14 9.20 -14.65 -37.54
CA ASN A 14 10.13 -15.74 -37.30
C ASN A 14 10.95 -16.08 -38.57
N ASN A 15 12.29 -16.17 -38.47
CA ASN A 15 13.08 -17.22 -39.13
C ASN A 15 14.56 -17.29 -38.66
N SER A 16 14.90 -18.50 -38.19
CA SER A 16 16.18 -19.22 -38.05
C SER A 16 17.54 -18.57 -38.39
N GLY A 17 18.52 -18.75 -37.48
CA GLY A 17 19.90 -19.09 -37.86
C GLY A 17 21.02 -18.50 -36.98
N ASP A 18 21.48 -19.29 -35.99
CA ASP A 18 22.85 -19.43 -35.42
C ASP A 18 23.76 -18.19 -35.21
N VAL A 19 24.27 -18.01 -33.97
CA VAL A 19 25.72 -18.03 -33.59
C VAL A 19 25.97 -17.58 -32.12
N ALA A 20 26.60 -18.51 -31.38
CA ALA A 20 27.53 -18.38 -30.23
C ALA A 20 27.13 -17.64 -28.93
N GLU A 21 26.70 -18.45 -27.95
CA GLU A 21 26.54 -18.10 -26.54
C GLU A 21 27.88 -17.87 -25.82
N LYS A 22 27.93 -16.85 -24.96
CA LYS A 22 28.90 -16.74 -23.87
C LYS A 22 28.12 -16.51 -22.58
N SER A 23 27.94 -17.58 -21.81
CA SER A 23 27.04 -17.67 -20.64
C SER A 23 27.62 -17.02 -19.37
N SER A 24 26.80 -16.24 -18.67
CA SER A 24 26.96 -15.92 -17.24
C SER A 24 25.83 -16.59 -16.44
N VAL A 25 26.18 -17.21 -15.32
CA VAL A 25 25.28 -18.03 -14.47
C VAL A 25 24.59 -17.14 -13.43
N ASP A 26 23.27 -17.32 -13.22
CA ASP A 26 22.52 -16.69 -12.12
C ASP A 26 22.97 -17.25 -10.75
N SER A 27 23.39 -16.35 -9.85
CA SER A 27 23.89 -16.67 -8.51
C SER A 27 22.83 -17.16 -7.51
N LEU A 28 21.54 -17.15 -7.84
CA LEU A 28 20.47 -17.64 -6.96
C LEU A 28 19.84 -18.97 -7.42
N THR A 29 19.93 -19.32 -8.71
CA THR A 29 19.24 -20.51 -9.26
C THR A 29 20.14 -21.48 -10.03
N GLY A 30 21.36 -21.07 -10.41
CA GLY A 30 22.29 -21.93 -11.15
C GLY A 30 21.87 -22.25 -12.59
N GLN A 31 20.82 -21.63 -13.12
CA GLN A 31 20.41 -21.77 -14.52
C GLN A 31 21.18 -20.80 -15.44
N VAL A 32 21.41 -21.27 -16.67
CA VAL A 32 22.04 -20.50 -17.75
C VAL A 32 21.00 -19.51 -18.28
N LEU A 33 21.28 -18.21 -18.20
CA LEU A 33 20.45 -17.16 -18.78
C LEU A 33 20.78 -17.04 -20.27
N SER A 34 19.85 -17.44 -21.15
CA SER A 34 19.86 -17.09 -22.56
C SER A 34 19.35 -15.65 -22.73
N ASN A 35 20.07 -14.84 -23.52
CA ASN A 35 19.70 -13.45 -23.82
C ASN A 35 18.39 -13.35 -24.63
N GLU A 36 17.71 -12.21 -24.41
CA GLU A 36 16.48 -11.71 -25.06
C GLU A 36 15.16 -12.39 -24.66
N LEU A 37 14.55 -11.89 -23.59
CA LEU A 37 13.12 -12.06 -23.33
C LEU A 37 12.49 -10.69 -23.04
N ALA A 38 11.49 -10.37 -23.85
CA ALA A 38 10.52 -9.31 -23.62
C ALA A 38 9.99 -9.36 -22.17
N ASN A 39 9.59 -8.21 -21.62
CA ASN A 39 8.98 -8.17 -20.31
C ASN A 39 7.62 -8.91 -20.35
N PRO A 40 7.48 -10.09 -19.72
CA PRO A 40 6.31 -10.96 -19.89
C PRO A 40 5.02 -10.30 -19.39
N ILE A 41 5.13 -9.32 -18.48
CA ILE A 41 3.99 -8.58 -17.93
C ILE A 41 3.48 -7.57 -18.96
N VAL A 42 4.39 -6.92 -19.70
CA VAL A 42 4.04 -6.04 -20.81
C VAL A 42 3.40 -6.83 -21.95
N GLU A 43 3.89 -8.03 -22.25
CA GLU A 43 3.26 -8.90 -23.24
C GLU A 43 1.81 -9.27 -22.87
N LEU A 44 1.56 -9.63 -21.61
CA LEU A 44 0.21 -9.91 -21.11
C LEU A 44 -0.71 -8.68 -21.20
N ALA A 45 -0.18 -7.50 -20.87
CA ALA A 45 -0.91 -6.25 -20.98
C ALA A 45 -1.24 -5.92 -22.45
N LEU A 46 -0.30 -6.13 -23.36
CA LEU A 46 -0.50 -5.93 -24.80
C LEU A 46 -1.54 -6.88 -25.38
N GLN A 47 -1.48 -8.16 -25.02
CA GLN A 47 -2.50 -9.13 -25.43
C GLN A 47 -3.90 -8.71 -24.96
N SER A 48 -4.00 -8.19 -23.73
CA SER A 48 -5.25 -7.67 -23.19
C SER A 48 -5.73 -6.43 -23.95
N ALA A 49 -4.85 -5.47 -24.21
CA ALA A 49 -5.15 -4.26 -24.99
C ALA A 49 -5.65 -4.61 -26.40
N TYR A 50 -4.97 -5.54 -27.09
CA TYR A 50 -5.39 -6.03 -28.41
C TYR A 50 -6.74 -6.74 -28.37
N GLY A 51 -7.06 -7.44 -27.28
CA GLY A 51 -8.38 -8.00 -27.04
C GLY A 51 -9.49 -6.93 -27.03
N TYR A 52 -9.27 -5.83 -26.30
CA TYR A 52 -10.21 -4.71 -26.27
C TYR A 52 -10.34 -4.02 -27.65
N LEU A 53 -9.22 -3.73 -28.31
CA LEU A 53 -9.21 -3.09 -29.63
C LEU A 53 -9.90 -3.95 -30.70
N LYS A 54 -9.72 -5.27 -30.65
CA LYS A 54 -10.43 -6.19 -31.56
C LYS A 54 -11.94 -6.13 -31.37
N GLY A 55 -12.41 -5.93 -30.14
CA GLY A 55 -13.83 -5.79 -29.80
C GLY A 55 -14.50 -4.58 -30.45
N LEU A 56 -13.76 -3.49 -30.68
CA LEU A 56 -14.28 -2.24 -31.26
C LEU A 56 -14.94 -2.44 -32.62
N ALA A 57 -14.42 -3.35 -33.45
CA ALA A 57 -14.95 -3.60 -34.80
C ALA A 57 -16.39 -4.11 -34.81
N THR A 58 -16.84 -4.66 -33.69
CA THR A 58 -18.18 -5.21 -33.51
C THR A 58 -18.98 -4.46 -32.45
N ASP A 59 -18.43 -3.37 -31.91
CA ASP A 59 -19.07 -2.61 -30.84
C ASP A 59 -20.22 -1.77 -31.40
N ALA A 60 -21.45 -2.06 -30.97
CA ALA A 60 -22.64 -1.35 -31.39
C ALA A 60 -22.64 0.13 -30.95
N ASP A 61 -21.85 0.48 -29.94
CA ASP A 61 -21.71 1.84 -29.39
C ASP A 61 -20.45 2.56 -29.88
N PHE A 62 -19.73 1.98 -30.86
CA PHE A 62 -18.48 2.51 -31.39
C PHE A 62 -18.52 4.01 -31.67
N ILE A 63 -19.53 4.47 -32.43
CA ILE A 63 -19.66 5.89 -32.80
C ILE A 63 -19.79 6.80 -31.58
N ASN A 64 -20.56 6.41 -30.57
CA ASN A 64 -20.73 7.22 -29.37
C ASN A 64 -19.43 7.27 -28.55
N LYS A 65 -18.70 6.15 -28.45
CA LYS A 65 -17.40 6.11 -27.78
C LYS A 65 -16.39 7.03 -28.46
N MET A 66 -16.30 6.96 -29.78
CA MET A 66 -15.42 7.83 -30.56
C MET A 66 -15.81 9.31 -30.42
N ASN A 67 -17.11 9.62 -30.41
CA ASN A 67 -17.57 11.00 -30.22
C ASN A 67 -17.26 11.55 -28.83
N LEU A 68 -17.32 10.70 -27.81
CA LEU A 68 -16.99 11.07 -26.43
C LEU A 68 -15.50 11.37 -26.27
N ALA A 69 -14.63 10.52 -26.81
CA ALA A 69 -13.17 10.69 -26.75
C ALA A 69 -12.68 11.80 -27.69
N PHE A 70 -12.93 11.65 -29.00
CA PHE A 70 -12.23 12.40 -30.06
C PHE A 70 -13.06 13.56 -30.65
N GLY A 71 -14.19 13.90 -30.03
CA GLY A 71 -15.13 14.92 -30.53
C GLY A 71 -15.97 14.45 -31.71
N ASN A 72 -16.70 15.35 -32.37
CA ASN A 72 -17.72 14.97 -33.37
C ASN A 72 -17.25 15.07 -34.84
N ASN A 73 -16.00 15.46 -35.08
CA ASN A 73 -15.50 15.84 -36.41
C ASN A 73 -14.33 14.97 -36.93
N TRP A 74 -14.08 13.81 -36.31
CA TRP A 74 -13.02 12.89 -36.72
C TRP A 74 -13.29 12.24 -38.08
N ASN A 75 -12.24 11.80 -38.76
CA ASN A 75 -12.31 11.17 -40.07
C ASN A 75 -12.86 9.73 -39.98
N GLY A 76 -14.15 9.60 -40.30
CA GLY A 76 -14.88 8.33 -40.31
C GLY A 76 -14.26 7.19 -41.12
N GLU A 77 -13.66 7.52 -42.26
CA GLU A 77 -13.08 6.54 -43.18
C GLU A 77 -11.77 5.96 -42.61
N VAL A 78 -10.90 6.82 -42.09
CA VAL A 78 -9.63 6.40 -41.46
C VAL A 78 -9.91 5.57 -40.21
N ALA A 79 -10.82 6.01 -39.34
CA ALA A 79 -11.22 5.27 -38.15
C ALA A 79 -11.79 3.89 -38.49
N SER A 80 -12.69 3.81 -39.49
CA SER A 80 -13.28 2.55 -39.92
C SER A 80 -12.22 1.56 -40.44
N LYS A 81 -11.21 2.06 -41.16
CA LYS A 81 -10.11 1.24 -41.65
C LYS A 81 -9.25 0.68 -40.50
N LEU A 82 -8.84 1.53 -39.57
CA LEU A 82 -8.06 1.12 -38.39
C LEU A 82 -8.80 0.05 -37.58
N VAL A 83 -10.08 0.29 -37.30
CA VAL A 83 -10.91 -0.62 -36.51
C VAL A 83 -11.16 -1.96 -37.24
N GLN A 84 -11.30 -1.95 -38.57
CA GLN A 84 -11.37 -3.20 -39.34
C GLN A 84 -10.06 -4.00 -39.27
N GLU A 85 -8.91 -3.34 -39.32
CA GLU A 85 -7.60 -3.98 -39.14
C GLU A 85 -7.51 -4.63 -37.74
N PHE A 86 -7.92 -3.93 -36.69
CA PHE A 86 -7.97 -4.48 -35.32
C PHE A 86 -8.91 -5.68 -35.20
N GLY A 87 -10.11 -5.61 -35.80
CA GLY A 87 -11.08 -6.71 -35.84
C GLY A 87 -10.52 -7.97 -36.52
N GLY A 88 -9.68 -7.77 -37.55
CA GLY A 88 -8.93 -8.83 -38.23
C GLY A 88 -7.71 -9.35 -37.44
N GLY A 89 -7.38 -8.74 -36.30
CA GLY A 89 -6.17 -9.05 -35.52
C GLY A 89 -4.89 -8.49 -36.13
N ASN A 90 -4.99 -7.52 -37.04
CA ASN A 90 -3.84 -6.83 -37.61
C ASN A 90 -3.53 -5.57 -36.80
N PHE A 91 -2.42 -5.59 -36.06
CA PHE A 91 -1.97 -4.50 -35.21
C PHE A 91 -0.68 -3.84 -35.72
N SER A 92 -0.23 -4.15 -36.94
CA SER A 92 1.05 -3.66 -37.47
C SER A 92 1.12 -2.14 -37.64
N ALA A 93 -0.03 -1.46 -37.65
CA ALA A 93 -0.12 -0.01 -37.73
C ALA A 93 0.05 0.68 -36.36
N LEU A 94 -0.12 -0.05 -35.25
CA LEU A 94 0.02 0.51 -33.92
C LEU A 94 1.47 0.97 -33.64
N PRO A 95 1.65 1.96 -32.76
CA PRO A 95 2.97 2.43 -32.38
C PRO A 95 3.81 1.33 -31.73
N GLY A 96 5.13 1.39 -31.93
CA GLY A 96 6.08 0.52 -31.24
C GLY A 96 6.16 0.90 -29.77
N ILE A 97 6.53 -0.05 -28.90
CA ILE A 97 6.69 0.19 -27.46
C ILE A 97 8.17 0.17 -27.09
N GLU A 98 8.59 1.19 -26.35
CA GLU A 98 9.90 1.27 -25.72
C GLU A 98 9.74 1.47 -24.22
N ILE A 99 10.61 0.83 -23.43
CA ILE A 99 10.61 0.98 -21.97
C ILE A 99 11.75 1.92 -21.60
N LEU A 100 11.42 2.98 -20.87
CA LEU A 100 12.37 3.98 -20.39
C LEU A 100 12.16 4.24 -18.90
N PRO A 101 13.19 4.71 -18.16
CA PRO A 101 12.95 5.26 -16.83
C PRO A 101 11.93 6.39 -16.89
N SER A 102 11.00 6.46 -15.94
CA SER A 102 9.99 7.50 -15.80
C SER A 102 10.58 8.90 -15.92
N ALA A 103 11.72 9.17 -15.27
CA ALA A 103 12.42 10.46 -15.35
C ALA A 103 12.83 10.84 -16.78
N ALA A 104 13.03 9.86 -17.68
CA ALA A 104 13.32 10.11 -19.08
C ALA A 104 12.08 10.52 -19.89
N ILE A 105 10.86 10.24 -19.39
CA ILE A 105 9.57 10.62 -19.98
C ILE A 105 8.79 11.58 -19.10
N ASN A 106 9.48 12.57 -18.52
CA ASN A 106 8.93 13.61 -17.66
C ASN A 106 8.10 13.06 -16.46
N GLY A 107 8.42 11.86 -15.99
CA GLY A 107 7.77 11.22 -14.84
C GLY A 107 6.47 10.47 -15.16
N ALA A 108 6.06 10.37 -16.42
CA ALA A 108 4.81 9.71 -16.79
C ALA A 108 4.87 8.17 -16.69
N ASN A 109 3.70 7.54 -16.65
CA ASN A 109 3.54 6.08 -16.69
C ASN A 109 3.62 5.55 -18.13
N GLY A 110 3.06 6.32 -19.06
CA GLY A 110 3.12 6.14 -20.51
C GLY A 110 3.34 7.49 -21.19
N ALA A 111 3.82 7.47 -22.43
CA ALA A 111 3.80 8.66 -23.28
C ALA A 111 3.82 8.29 -24.77
N PHE A 112 2.95 8.91 -25.57
CA PHE A 112 2.90 8.69 -27.02
C PHE A 112 3.61 9.83 -27.76
N ALA A 113 4.66 9.48 -28.50
CA ALA A 113 5.35 10.40 -29.39
C ALA A 113 4.88 10.22 -30.84
N SER A 114 4.05 11.15 -31.30
CA SER A 114 3.47 11.14 -32.65
C SER A 114 4.51 11.20 -33.78
N LEU A 115 5.63 11.93 -33.56
CA LEU A 115 6.68 12.10 -34.57
C LEU A 115 7.41 10.79 -34.90
N THR A 116 7.64 9.94 -33.91
CA THR A 116 8.34 8.66 -34.08
C THR A 116 7.38 7.47 -34.13
N ASN A 117 6.10 7.69 -33.86
CA ASN A 117 5.09 6.65 -33.72
C ASN A 117 5.48 5.63 -32.65
N THR A 118 5.87 6.12 -31.48
CA THR A 118 6.40 5.31 -30.36
C THR A 118 5.62 5.60 -29.09
N VAL A 119 5.26 4.55 -28.36
CA VAL A 119 4.79 4.63 -26.99
C VAL A 119 5.96 4.31 -26.07
N TYR A 120 6.25 5.21 -25.13
CA TYR A 120 7.23 4.98 -24.09
C TYR A 120 6.51 4.58 -22.80
N LEU A 121 6.85 3.43 -22.23
CA LEU A 121 6.33 2.99 -20.94
C LEU A 121 7.38 3.13 -19.85
N SER A 122 6.96 3.59 -18.69
CA SER A 122 7.83 3.74 -17.53
C SER A 122 8.25 2.38 -16.96
N GLU A 123 9.56 2.18 -16.81
CA GLU A 123 10.14 1.00 -16.16
C GLU A 123 9.64 0.86 -14.72
N GLU A 124 9.59 1.97 -13.98
CA GLU A 124 9.11 2.00 -12.59
C GLU A 124 7.61 1.68 -12.52
N PHE A 125 6.82 2.17 -13.45
CA PHE A 125 5.38 1.89 -13.52
C PHE A 125 5.12 0.41 -13.79
N ILE A 126 5.88 -0.20 -14.71
CA ILE A 126 5.79 -1.63 -15.00
C ILE A 126 6.19 -2.45 -13.76
N ALA A 127 7.29 -2.08 -13.08
CA ALA A 127 7.75 -2.76 -11.88
C ALA A 127 6.72 -2.67 -10.74
N GLN A 128 6.10 -1.50 -10.54
CA GLN A 128 5.05 -1.29 -9.54
C GLN A 128 3.79 -2.11 -9.81
N ASN A 129 3.47 -2.37 -11.08
CA ASN A 129 2.27 -3.09 -11.50
C ASN A 129 2.54 -4.55 -11.89
N ALA A 130 3.63 -5.14 -11.41
CA ALA A 130 3.99 -6.52 -11.75
C ALA A 130 2.90 -7.56 -11.38
N GLY A 131 2.11 -7.28 -10.33
CA GLY A 131 0.95 -8.09 -9.93
C GLY A 131 -0.39 -7.63 -10.52
N ASN A 132 -0.40 -6.56 -11.33
CA ASN A 132 -1.60 -5.93 -11.87
C ASN A 132 -1.40 -5.51 -13.35
N PRO A 133 -1.30 -6.48 -14.28
CA PRO A 133 -1.14 -6.18 -15.71
C PRO A 133 -2.31 -5.37 -16.30
N GLY A 134 -3.47 -5.33 -15.61
CA GLY A 134 -4.61 -4.49 -16.00
C GLY A 134 -4.31 -2.99 -15.96
N ALA A 135 -3.51 -2.53 -14.99
CA ALA A 135 -3.10 -1.12 -14.94
C ALA A 135 -2.21 -0.75 -16.13
N ILE A 136 -1.29 -1.65 -16.52
CA ILE A 136 -0.43 -1.48 -17.69
C ILE A 136 -1.26 -1.51 -18.98
N THR A 137 -2.30 -2.36 -19.02
CA THR A 137 -3.24 -2.43 -20.15
C THR A 137 -3.97 -1.09 -20.35
N SER A 138 -4.42 -0.45 -19.26
CA SER A 138 -5.10 0.84 -19.33
C SER A 138 -4.19 1.93 -19.90
N VAL A 139 -2.96 2.05 -19.39
CA VAL A 139 -1.97 3.02 -19.93
C VAL A 139 -1.69 2.73 -21.40
N VAL A 140 -1.46 1.48 -21.79
CA VAL A 140 -1.24 1.14 -23.21
C VAL A 140 -2.44 1.52 -24.09
N LEU A 141 -3.67 1.33 -23.62
CA LEU A 141 -4.87 1.71 -24.37
C LEU A 141 -5.03 3.22 -24.49
N GLU A 142 -4.65 3.97 -23.47
CA GLU A 142 -4.63 5.44 -23.44
C GLU A 142 -3.64 5.99 -24.45
N GLU A 143 -2.41 5.47 -24.46
CA GLU A 143 -1.39 5.85 -25.46
C GLU A 143 -1.78 5.46 -26.90
N ILE A 144 -2.51 4.35 -27.06
CA ILE A 144 -3.10 3.98 -28.36
C ILE A 144 -4.25 4.93 -28.72
N GLY A 145 -4.98 5.47 -27.75
CA GLY A 145 -6.00 6.49 -27.92
C GLY A 145 -5.42 7.75 -28.55
N HIS A 146 -4.33 8.29 -28.00
CA HIS A 146 -3.60 9.43 -28.58
C HIS A 146 -3.06 9.13 -29.99
N TYR A 147 -2.56 7.90 -30.22
CA TYR A 147 -2.21 7.46 -31.57
C TYR A 147 -3.41 7.52 -32.53
N ILE A 148 -4.56 6.98 -32.12
CA ILE A 148 -5.78 6.99 -32.93
C ILE A 148 -6.21 8.41 -33.24
N ASP A 149 -6.24 9.30 -32.23
CA ASP A 149 -6.58 10.71 -32.41
C ASP A 149 -5.70 11.35 -33.50
N SER A 150 -4.38 11.18 -33.39
CA SER A 150 -3.40 11.72 -34.34
C SER A 150 -3.59 11.22 -35.78
N LYS A 151 -4.32 10.12 -36.00
CA LYS A 151 -4.64 9.61 -37.34
C LYS A 151 -5.99 10.09 -37.87
N ILE A 152 -6.98 10.27 -36.98
CA ILE A 152 -8.36 10.54 -37.38
C ILE A 152 -8.69 12.03 -37.33
N ASN A 153 -7.99 12.80 -36.52
CA ASN A 153 -8.18 14.23 -36.37
C ASN A 153 -7.02 15.03 -36.99
N THR A 154 -7.33 16.22 -37.50
CA THR A 154 -6.33 17.16 -38.05
C THR A 154 -5.74 18.10 -37.00
N SER A 155 -6.43 18.20 -35.88
CA SER A 155 -6.03 18.95 -34.68
C SER A 155 -6.35 18.05 -33.50
N ASP A 156 -5.46 18.03 -32.54
CA ASP A 156 -5.61 17.32 -31.29
C ASP A 156 -7.01 17.52 -30.66
N ALA A 157 -7.57 16.43 -30.14
CA ALA A 157 -8.81 16.51 -29.39
C ALA A 157 -8.57 17.29 -28.09
N ALA A 158 -9.63 17.88 -27.53
CA ALA A 158 -9.48 18.65 -26.29
C ALA A 158 -9.58 17.73 -25.08
N GLY A 159 -8.61 17.82 -24.17
CA GLY A 159 -8.56 17.00 -22.97
C GLY A 159 -7.53 15.90 -23.09
N ASP A 160 -7.66 14.92 -22.19
CA ASP A 160 -7.01 13.62 -22.28
C ASP A 160 -7.95 12.64 -23.02
N GLU A 161 -7.98 12.71 -24.36
CA GLU A 161 -8.80 11.81 -25.17
C GLU A 161 -8.32 10.36 -25.11
N GLY A 162 -7.05 10.15 -24.77
CA GLY A 162 -6.44 8.85 -24.52
C GLY A 162 -7.13 8.12 -23.37
N ASP A 163 -7.22 8.74 -22.19
CA ASP A 163 -7.81 8.13 -21.00
C ASP A 163 -9.33 7.92 -21.20
N ILE A 164 -10.01 8.90 -21.81
CA ILE A 164 -11.43 8.75 -22.17
C ILE A 164 -11.62 7.53 -23.07
N PHE A 165 -10.79 7.37 -24.11
CA PHE A 165 -10.83 6.21 -24.98
C PHE A 165 -10.57 4.91 -24.22
N ALA A 166 -9.48 4.83 -23.43
CA ALA A 166 -9.09 3.64 -22.68
C ALA A 166 -10.22 3.14 -21.76
N ARG A 167 -10.84 4.05 -21.00
CA ARG A 167 -11.98 3.73 -20.12
C ARG A 167 -13.18 3.20 -20.89
N LEU A 168 -13.54 3.85 -22.00
CA LEU A 168 -14.71 3.47 -22.81
C LEU A 168 -14.54 2.10 -23.49
N VAL A 169 -13.34 1.78 -23.99
CA VAL A 169 -13.08 0.49 -24.63
C VAL A 169 -12.98 -0.66 -23.63
N GLN A 170 -12.58 -0.36 -22.39
CA GLN A 170 -12.62 -1.30 -21.28
C GLN A 170 -14.02 -1.46 -20.65
N GLY A 171 -15.03 -0.71 -21.14
CA GLY A 171 -16.40 -0.79 -20.67
C GLY A 171 -16.66 -0.07 -19.34
N GLN A 172 -15.76 0.84 -18.95
CA GLN A 172 -15.94 1.66 -17.75
C GLN A 172 -16.97 2.77 -18.01
N THR A 173 -17.75 3.10 -16.99
CA THR A 173 -18.70 4.22 -17.04
C THR A 173 -18.01 5.51 -16.61
N ILE A 174 -18.06 6.55 -17.45
CA ILE A 174 -17.54 7.89 -17.15
C ILE A 174 -18.73 8.78 -16.78
N SER A 175 -18.68 9.40 -15.60
CA SER A 175 -19.73 10.35 -15.20
C SER A 175 -19.64 11.66 -15.99
N ALA A 176 -20.72 12.45 -16.05
CA ALA A 176 -20.69 13.72 -16.78
C ALA A 176 -19.63 14.70 -16.24
N ASP A 177 -19.41 14.72 -14.92
CA ASP A 177 -18.43 15.61 -14.29
C ASP A 177 -17.00 15.12 -14.50
N GLU A 178 -16.77 13.80 -14.43
CA GLU A 178 -15.48 13.19 -14.75
C GLU A 178 -15.10 13.42 -16.21
N LEU A 179 -16.07 13.31 -17.13
CA LEU A 179 -15.86 13.61 -18.54
C LEU A 179 -15.49 15.09 -18.75
N LEU A 180 -16.08 16.02 -18.00
CA LEU A 180 -15.70 17.44 -18.05
C LEU A 180 -14.27 17.67 -17.53
N GLY A 181 -13.86 16.93 -16.50
CA GLY A 181 -12.50 16.99 -15.96
C GLY A 181 -11.46 16.48 -16.96
N LEU A 182 -11.69 15.31 -17.55
CA LEU A 182 -10.82 14.72 -18.57
C LEU A 182 -10.74 15.60 -19.82
N LYS A 183 -11.87 16.18 -20.25
CA LYS A 183 -11.90 17.13 -21.40
C LYS A 183 -11.23 18.48 -21.15
N ALA A 184 -10.78 18.74 -19.93
CA ALA A 184 -10.07 19.96 -19.55
C ALA A 184 -8.61 19.68 -19.14
N GLU A 185 -8.19 18.42 -19.18
CA GLU A 185 -6.81 18.01 -18.94
C GLU A 185 -5.93 18.38 -20.13
N ASP A 186 -4.69 18.80 -19.88
CA ASP A 186 -3.68 19.06 -20.91
C ASP A 186 -2.47 18.23 -20.50
N ASP A 187 -2.40 17.03 -21.05
CA ASP A 187 -1.35 16.03 -20.83
C ASP A 187 -0.22 16.13 -21.87
N SER A 188 -0.26 17.16 -22.71
CA SER A 188 0.77 17.45 -23.68
C SER A 188 2.06 17.95 -23.00
N ALA A 189 3.19 17.39 -23.41
CA ALA A 189 4.49 17.78 -22.90
C ALA A 189 5.59 17.73 -23.96
N VAL A 190 6.71 18.38 -23.64
CA VAL A 190 7.92 18.36 -24.46
C VAL A 190 8.93 17.38 -23.85
N LEU A 191 9.25 16.34 -24.62
CA LEU A 191 10.23 15.33 -24.29
C LEU A 191 11.57 15.64 -24.96
N LYS A 192 12.67 15.57 -24.21
CA LYS A 192 14.04 15.72 -24.75
C LYS A 192 14.84 14.44 -24.59
N LEU A 193 14.94 13.64 -25.65
CA LEU A 193 15.77 12.44 -25.68
C LEU A 193 16.95 12.64 -26.64
N ASN A 194 18.16 12.38 -26.16
CA ASN A 194 19.41 12.45 -26.97
C ASN A 194 19.63 13.78 -27.72
N GLY A 195 19.11 14.90 -27.17
CA GLY A 195 19.22 16.22 -27.79
C GLY A 195 18.16 16.53 -28.87
N GLN A 196 17.25 15.60 -29.15
CA GLN A 196 16.06 15.81 -29.97
C GLN A 196 14.85 16.20 -29.10
N VAL A 197 13.93 16.96 -29.67
CA VAL A 197 12.73 17.47 -29.00
C VAL A 197 11.50 16.78 -29.61
N PHE A 198 10.68 16.14 -28.79
CA PHE A 198 9.45 15.46 -29.17
C PHE A 198 8.27 16.09 -28.43
N TRP A 199 7.12 16.17 -29.08
CA TRP A 199 5.84 16.42 -28.41
C TRP A 199 5.26 15.06 -28.03
N ILE A 200 4.83 14.94 -26.79
CA ILE A 200 4.23 13.72 -26.23
C ILE A 200 2.90 14.05 -25.57
N GLU A 201 1.96 13.12 -25.64
CA GLU A 201 0.80 13.05 -24.73
C GLU A 201 1.17 12.07 -23.61
N GLN A 202 0.71 12.30 -22.38
CA GLN A 202 1.26 11.65 -21.19
C GLN A 202 0.20 10.98 -20.32
N SER A 203 0.26 9.65 -20.20
CA SER A 203 -0.47 8.99 -19.12
C SER A 203 0.18 9.21 -17.77
N THR A 204 -0.48 10.00 -16.90
CA THR A 204 -0.08 10.20 -15.50
C THR A 204 -1.21 9.82 -14.56
N THR A 205 -0.95 8.96 -13.56
CA THR A 205 -1.95 8.78 -12.50
C THR A 205 -1.94 10.04 -11.64
N ILE A 206 -2.87 10.97 -11.84
CA ILE A 206 -2.97 12.10 -10.93
C ILE A 206 -3.47 11.60 -9.57
N PRO A 207 -2.67 11.70 -8.49
CA PRO A 207 -3.04 11.13 -7.22
C PRO A 207 -4.33 11.74 -6.66
N GLN A 208 -5.33 10.90 -6.40
CA GLN A 208 -6.47 11.27 -5.55
C GLN A 208 -6.07 11.11 -4.08
N VAL A 209 -6.37 12.10 -3.27
CA VAL A 209 -5.96 12.18 -1.87
C VAL A 209 -7.08 12.71 -0.98
N THR A 210 -7.00 12.36 0.30
CA THR A 210 -7.74 13.05 1.36
C THR A 210 -6.74 13.72 2.31
N PHE A 211 -7.13 14.86 2.88
CA PHE A 211 -6.39 15.52 3.95
C PHE A 211 -7.19 15.45 5.25
N LYS A 212 -6.53 15.07 6.34
CA LYS A 212 -7.14 14.96 7.67
C LYS A 212 -6.36 15.80 8.67
N THR A 213 -7.03 16.56 9.53
CA THR A 213 -6.32 17.37 10.54
C THR A 213 -5.59 16.47 11.54
N PHE A 214 -4.37 16.85 11.90
CA PHE A 214 -3.54 16.07 12.82
C PHE A 214 -4.16 15.96 14.21
N GLU A 215 -4.65 17.07 14.78
CA GLU A 215 -5.13 17.13 16.17
C GLU A 215 -6.49 16.45 16.38
N LYS A 216 -7.45 16.72 15.49
CA LYS A 216 -8.86 16.33 15.70
C LYS A 216 -9.39 15.31 14.72
N ASN A 217 -8.54 14.77 13.85
CA ASN A 217 -8.92 13.73 12.91
C ASN A 217 -10.11 14.14 12.02
N LYS A 218 -10.23 15.43 11.66
CA LYS A 218 -11.31 15.91 10.78
C LYS A 218 -10.84 15.97 9.33
N TYR A 219 -11.64 15.49 8.40
CA TYR A 219 -11.34 15.59 6.97
C TYR A 219 -11.56 17.01 6.45
N VAL A 220 -10.66 17.42 5.57
CA VAL A 220 -10.77 18.63 4.75
C VAL A 220 -11.81 18.39 3.66
N VAL A 221 -12.63 19.39 3.38
CA VAL A 221 -13.76 19.31 2.45
C VAL A 221 -13.83 20.57 1.61
N ALA A 222 -14.03 20.39 0.30
CA ALA A 222 -14.46 21.47 -0.59
C ALA A 222 -15.99 21.52 -0.59
N GLU A 223 -16.58 22.57 -0.03
CA GLU A 223 -18.04 22.66 0.09
C GLU A 223 -18.70 22.66 -1.31
N GLY A 224 -19.72 21.81 -1.48
CA GLY A 224 -20.38 21.59 -2.78
C GLY A 224 -19.57 20.75 -3.78
N GLY A 225 -18.51 20.06 -3.34
CA GLY A 225 -17.53 19.41 -4.22
C GLY A 225 -16.56 20.40 -4.88
N GLY A 226 -16.67 21.69 -4.52
CA GLY A 226 -15.97 22.83 -5.10
C GLY A 226 -16.93 23.95 -5.51
N GLY A 227 -16.38 25.08 -5.92
CA GLY A 227 -17.09 26.35 -6.14
C GLY A 227 -17.25 27.23 -4.89
N SER A 228 -16.77 26.80 -3.71
CA SER A 228 -16.99 27.47 -2.43
C SER A 228 -15.77 27.38 -1.49
N THR A 229 -15.98 27.67 -0.20
CA THR A 229 -14.96 27.63 0.87
C THR A 229 -14.44 26.22 1.14
N VAL A 230 -13.22 26.12 1.66
CA VAL A 230 -12.64 24.88 2.19
C VAL A 230 -12.76 24.85 3.71
N ASN A 231 -13.29 23.75 4.24
CA ASN A 231 -13.41 23.51 5.68
C ASN A 231 -12.63 22.26 6.09
N ALA A 232 -12.39 22.07 7.39
CA ALA A 232 -11.73 20.90 7.94
C ALA A 232 -12.52 20.34 9.13
N ASN A 233 -13.74 19.87 8.87
CA ASN A 233 -14.74 19.59 9.92
C ASN A 233 -15.48 18.25 9.76
N ARG A 234 -15.13 17.42 8.78
CA ARG A 234 -15.87 16.18 8.49
C ARG A 234 -15.32 15.00 9.27
N ASP A 235 -16.21 14.14 9.77
CA ASP A 235 -15.83 12.94 10.52
C ASP A 235 -15.45 11.75 9.62
N VAL A 236 -16.06 11.69 8.45
CA VAL A 236 -15.89 10.62 7.47
C VAL A 236 -15.59 11.24 6.12
N ALA A 237 -14.67 10.64 5.37
CA ALA A 237 -14.41 11.02 3.99
C ALA A 237 -15.52 10.47 3.09
N GLY A 238 -16.16 11.36 2.35
CA GLY A 238 -17.02 11.07 1.22
C GLY A 238 -16.45 11.70 -0.06
N PRO A 239 -17.29 11.93 -1.09
CA PRO A 239 -16.84 12.44 -2.37
C PRO A 239 -16.17 13.83 -2.31
N TRP A 240 -16.61 14.71 -1.40
CA TRP A 240 -16.15 16.11 -1.34
C TRP A 240 -14.85 16.30 -0.54
N GLU A 241 -14.44 15.26 0.18
CA GLU A 241 -13.20 15.21 0.95
C GLU A 241 -12.04 14.62 0.13
N ASN A 242 -12.34 14.12 -1.07
CA ASN A 242 -11.35 13.66 -2.03
C ASN A 242 -10.93 14.82 -2.95
N PHE A 243 -9.62 14.95 -3.12
CA PHE A 243 -8.97 15.95 -3.94
C PHE A 243 -8.02 15.29 -4.93
N THR A 244 -7.88 15.89 -6.09
CA THR A 244 -6.84 15.58 -7.06
C THR A 244 -5.61 16.41 -6.73
N LEU A 245 -4.44 15.79 -6.60
CA LEU A 245 -3.18 16.45 -6.29
C LEU A 245 -2.28 16.46 -7.53
N ILE A 246 -2.10 17.62 -8.15
CA ILE A 246 -1.35 17.76 -9.39
C ILE A 246 0.05 18.25 -9.05
N ASP A 247 1.06 17.42 -9.29
CA ASP A 247 2.46 17.78 -9.06
C ASP A 247 3.04 18.56 -10.24
N LEU A 248 3.50 19.79 -10.00
CA LEU A 248 3.89 20.70 -11.08
C LEU A 248 5.28 20.42 -11.67
N ASN A 249 6.08 19.58 -11.03
CA ASN A 249 7.36 19.12 -11.59
C ASN A 249 7.30 17.68 -12.14
N GLY A 250 6.17 16.99 -12.00
CA GLY A 250 5.95 15.61 -12.43
C GLY A 250 6.70 14.55 -11.60
N GLY A 251 6.45 13.28 -11.90
CA GLY A 251 7.08 12.15 -11.21
C GLY A 251 6.42 11.83 -9.85
N SER A 252 7.20 11.31 -8.91
CA SER A 252 6.70 11.00 -7.56
C SER A 252 6.60 12.26 -6.72
N LEU A 253 5.49 12.41 -5.99
CA LEU A 253 5.34 13.51 -5.03
C LEU A 253 6.37 13.41 -3.90
N ASN A 254 7.22 14.43 -3.76
CA ASN A 254 8.27 14.55 -2.76
C ASN A 254 8.10 15.79 -1.88
N ASN A 255 8.77 15.75 -0.73
CA ASN A 255 8.91 16.92 0.14
C ASN A 255 9.56 18.08 -0.60
N GLY A 256 8.86 19.22 -0.62
CA GLY A 256 9.31 20.46 -1.25
C GLY A 256 8.65 20.72 -2.60
N ASP A 257 7.93 19.75 -3.16
CA ASP A 257 7.25 19.89 -4.44
C ASP A 257 6.10 20.89 -4.35
N VAL A 258 5.85 21.56 -5.47
CA VAL A 258 4.77 22.54 -5.60
C VAL A 258 3.65 21.86 -6.36
N VAL A 259 2.46 21.90 -5.76
CA VAL A 259 1.28 21.21 -6.29
C VAL A 259 0.14 22.20 -6.52
N ASN A 260 -0.75 21.83 -7.43
CA ASN A 260 -2.13 22.29 -7.39
C ASN A 260 -3.00 21.24 -6.69
N ILE A 261 -4.02 21.72 -5.98
CA ILE A 261 -5.04 20.85 -5.36
C ILE A 261 -6.36 21.17 -6.05
N ARG A 262 -7.00 20.16 -6.64
CA ARG A 262 -8.25 20.31 -7.39
C ARG A 262 -9.35 19.52 -6.68
N SER A 263 -10.50 20.14 -6.45
CA SER A 263 -11.67 19.50 -5.84
C SER A 263 -12.40 18.59 -6.83
N GLN A 264 -13.36 17.82 -6.32
CA GLN A 264 -14.13 16.87 -7.13
C GLN A 264 -14.76 17.49 -8.39
N ASN A 265 -15.30 18.71 -8.31
CA ASN A 265 -15.93 19.38 -9.46
C ASN A 265 -14.95 20.10 -10.40
N GLY A 266 -13.64 19.84 -10.27
CA GLY A 266 -12.60 20.47 -11.08
C GLY A 266 -12.15 21.85 -10.62
N SER A 267 -12.68 22.38 -9.50
CA SER A 267 -12.23 23.69 -9.01
C SER A 267 -10.88 23.60 -8.31
N TYR A 268 -9.97 24.51 -8.63
CA TYR A 268 -8.68 24.64 -7.96
C TYR A 268 -8.83 25.31 -6.58
N VAL A 269 -8.11 24.75 -5.62
CA VAL A 269 -7.92 25.32 -4.28
C VAL A 269 -7.02 26.53 -4.39
N VAL A 270 -7.37 27.60 -3.69
CA VAL A 270 -6.71 28.90 -3.72
C VAL A 270 -6.50 29.44 -2.32
N ALA A 271 -5.30 29.97 -2.07
CA ALA A 271 -5.02 30.79 -0.90
C ALA A 271 -5.27 32.27 -1.25
N GLU A 272 -6.36 32.85 -0.73
CA GLU A 272 -6.72 34.23 -1.05
C GLU A 272 -5.60 35.21 -0.64
N GLY A 273 -5.24 36.13 -1.54
CA GLY A 273 -4.14 37.07 -1.35
C GLY A 273 -2.73 36.48 -1.55
N SER A 274 -2.62 35.34 -2.27
CA SER A 274 -1.40 34.50 -2.33
C SER A 274 -1.05 33.81 -1.00
N GLY A 275 -1.99 33.82 -0.05
CA GLY A 275 -1.80 33.60 1.37
C GLY A 275 -2.14 34.85 2.19
N GLY A 276 -2.53 34.65 3.45
CA GLY A 276 -2.96 35.69 4.38
C GLY A 276 -4.47 35.71 4.61
N GLY A 277 -5.22 35.02 3.77
CA GLY A 277 -6.67 34.93 3.83
C GLY A 277 -7.22 33.51 4.00
N VAL A 278 -8.49 33.39 3.65
CA VAL A 278 -9.24 32.13 3.59
C VAL A 278 -8.75 31.23 2.46
N VAL A 279 -8.91 29.93 2.61
CA VAL A 279 -8.70 28.96 1.54
C VAL A 279 -10.05 28.60 0.91
N ASN A 280 -10.18 28.79 -0.40
CA ASN A 280 -11.37 28.42 -1.17
C ASN A 280 -11.01 27.32 -2.18
N ALA A 281 -12.00 26.64 -2.73
CA ALA A 281 -11.87 25.70 -3.84
C ALA A 281 -12.84 26.10 -4.95
N ASN A 282 -12.61 27.24 -5.60
CA ASN A 282 -13.58 27.87 -6.51
C ASN A 282 -12.98 28.42 -7.81
N ARG A 283 -11.70 28.15 -8.07
CA ARG A 283 -11.00 28.65 -9.25
C ARG A 283 -11.15 27.68 -10.41
N ARG A 284 -11.39 28.19 -11.61
CA ARG A 284 -11.57 27.36 -12.82
C ARG A 284 -10.27 27.06 -13.56
N ALA A 285 -9.19 27.75 -13.20
CA ALA A 285 -7.87 27.55 -13.76
C ALA A 285 -6.83 27.78 -12.67
N ALA A 286 -5.70 27.08 -12.77
CA ALA A 286 -4.57 27.28 -11.89
C ALA A 286 -3.81 28.57 -12.24
N GLY A 287 -3.34 29.25 -11.20
CA GLY A 287 -2.41 30.36 -11.27
C GLY A 287 -1.53 30.40 -10.01
N PRO A 288 -0.79 31.50 -9.80
CA PRO A 288 0.18 31.57 -8.71
C PRO A 288 -0.41 31.46 -7.29
N TRP A 289 -1.72 31.64 -7.11
CA TRP A 289 -2.37 31.59 -5.79
C TRP A 289 -2.93 30.19 -5.47
N GLU A 290 -2.98 29.33 -6.47
CA GLU A 290 -3.42 27.94 -6.41
C GLU A 290 -2.23 26.98 -6.23
N GLU A 291 -1.00 27.51 -6.23
CA GLU A 291 0.23 26.79 -5.94
C GLU A 291 0.46 26.64 -4.43
N PHE A 292 0.65 25.40 -3.99
CA PHE A 292 1.02 25.07 -2.61
C PHE A 292 2.30 24.24 -2.59
N GLN A 293 3.27 24.64 -1.79
CA GLN A 293 4.43 23.79 -1.54
C GLN A 293 4.09 22.75 -0.46
N VAL A 294 4.30 21.47 -0.75
CA VAL A 294 4.09 20.35 0.18
C VAL A 294 5.33 20.16 1.04
N ILE A 295 5.18 20.22 2.36
CA ILE A 295 6.30 20.10 3.32
C ILE A 295 6.00 18.94 4.27
N LYS A 296 6.81 17.88 4.17
CA LYS A 296 6.77 16.74 5.09
C LYS A 296 7.26 17.20 6.46
N VAL A 297 6.43 17.04 7.48
CA VAL A 297 6.70 17.56 8.84
C VAL A 297 7.70 16.68 9.57
N ASN A 298 7.67 15.37 9.32
CA ASN A 298 8.56 14.38 9.93
C ASN A 298 9.39 13.70 8.83
N GLY A 299 10.63 14.18 8.65
CA GLY A 299 11.58 13.61 7.68
C GLY A 299 11.62 14.36 6.34
N SER A 300 12.04 13.67 5.28
CA SER A 300 12.19 14.21 3.93
C SER A 300 11.91 13.11 2.89
N GLY A 301 12.01 13.43 1.59
CA GLY A 301 11.79 12.47 0.50
C GLY A 301 10.33 12.33 0.09
N GLN A 302 9.98 11.18 -0.50
CA GLN A 302 8.66 10.91 -1.07
C GLN A 302 7.55 11.07 -0.02
N ILE A 303 6.44 11.68 -0.43
CA ILE A 303 5.21 11.79 0.33
C ILE A 303 4.40 10.51 0.16
N ARG A 304 3.94 9.93 1.27
CA ARG A 304 3.15 8.70 1.31
C ARG A 304 1.89 8.85 2.13
N SER A 305 0.96 7.92 1.95
CA SER A 305 -0.21 7.82 2.82
C SER A 305 0.20 7.73 4.29
N GLY A 306 -0.52 8.42 5.17
CA GLY A 306 -0.25 8.52 6.60
C GLY A 306 0.80 9.57 6.98
N ASP A 307 1.51 10.17 6.02
CA ASP A 307 2.48 11.22 6.34
C ASP A 307 1.80 12.48 6.86
N SER A 308 2.44 13.12 7.83
CA SER A 308 2.06 14.46 8.26
C SER A 308 2.77 15.51 7.40
N LEU A 309 2.00 16.41 6.81
CA LEU A 309 2.48 17.50 5.97
C LEU A 309 1.92 18.85 6.41
N ALA A 310 2.62 19.91 6.02
CA ALA A 310 2.13 21.28 5.96
C ALA A 310 2.06 21.73 4.50
N LEU A 311 1.10 22.59 4.19
CA LEU A 311 0.97 23.23 2.88
C LEU A 311 1.36 24.69 3.01
N ARG A 312 2.27 25.17 2.17
CA ARG A 312 2.76 26.55 2.20
C ARG A 312 2.30 27.28 0.94
N ALA A 313 1.54 28.36 1.13
CA ALA A 313 1.09 29.23 0.06
C ALA A 313 2.26 30.06 -0.51
N LYS A 314 2.04 30.67 -1.67
CA LYS A 314 3.05 31.43 -2.42
C LYS A 314 3.73 32.55 -1.62
N ASN A 315 2.99 33.26 -0.77
CA ASN A 315 3.54 34.33 0.08
C ASN A 315 4.39 33.81 1.26
N GLY A 316 4.50 32.48 1.40
CA GLY A 316 5.28 31.81 2.41
C GLY A 316 4.52 31.43 3.68
N GLN A 317 3.23 31.77 3.78
CA GLN A 317 2.38 31.41 4.91
C GLN A 317 1.82 29.99 4.80
N TYR A 318 1.53 29.38 5.94
CA TYR A 318 1.05 28.01 6.04
C TYR A 318 -0.47 27.94 6.13
N VAL A 319 -1.00 26.90 5.49
CA VAL A 319 -2.39 26.47 5.60
C VAL A 319 -2.67 25.97 7.02
N VAL A 320 -3.81 26.37 7.58
CA VAL A 320 -4.21 26.07 8.95
C VAL A 320 -5.67 25.60 9.00
N ALA A 321 -5.92 24.53 9.75
CA ALA A 321 -7.26 24.14 10.16
C ALA A 321 -7.62 24.85 11.46
N GLU A 322 -8.54 25.81 11.41
CA GLU A 322 -8.86 26.62 12.59
C GLU A 322 -9.37 25.76 13.75
N GLY A 323 -8.84 26.01 14.95
CA GLY A 323 -9.11 25.22 16.15
C GLY A 323 -8.59 23.77 16.10
N GLY A 324 -7.64 23.45 15.21
CA GLY A 324 -7.11 22.09 14.99
C GLY A 324 -8.05 21.16 14.21
N GLY A 325 -9.17 21.70 13.70
CA GLY A 325 -10.25 20.95 13.07
C GLY A 325 -11.62 21.23 13.70
N GLY A 326 -12.66 21.17 12.87
CA GLY A 326 -14.05 21.51 13.20
C GLY A 326 -14.53 22.85 12.62
N ALA A 327 -13.67 23.59 11.92
CA ALA A 327 -13.97 24.91 11.37
C ALA A 327 -13.39 25.09 9.95
N ASN A 328 -13.27 26.34 9.50
CA ASN A 328 -12.74 26.73 8.20
C ASN A 328 -11.22 26.54 8.09
N VAL A 329 -10.72 26.54 6.86
CA VAL A 329 -9.29 26.51 6.53
C VAL A 329 -8.82 27.89 6.06
N ASN A 330 -7.69 28.35 6.58
CA ASN A 330 -7.03 29.60 6.18
C ASN A 330 -5.59 29.32 5.74
N ALA A 331 -4.91 30.29 5.13
CA ALA A 331 -3.50 30.20 4.74
C ALA A 331 -2.68 31.39 5.25
N ASN A 332 -2.70 31.64 6.56
CA ASN A 332 -2.24 32.90 7.16
C ASN A 332 -1.25 32.73 8.33
N ARG A 333 -0.64 31.54 8.49
CA ARG A 333 0.27 31.26 9.61
C ARG A 333 1.72 31.42 9.20
N ASN A 334 2.54 31.95 10.11
CA ASN A 334 3.97 32.20 9.85
C ASN A 334 4.90 31.03 10.24
N ALA A 335 4.37 30.02 10.93
CA ALA A 335 5.12 28.86 11.38
C ALA A 335 4.21 27.62 11.42
N ILE A 336 4.82 26.44 11.31
CA ILE A 336 4.13 25.15 11.43
C ILE A 336 3.99 24.82 12.92
N GLY A 337 2.77 24.94 13.44
CA GLY A 337 2.36 24.41 14.73
C GLY A 337 1.47 23.17 14.57
N PRO A 338 0.73 22.77 15.61
CA PRO A 338 -0.15 21.59 15.54
C PRO A 338 -1.32 21.73 14.54
N TRP A 339 -1.80 22.95 14.27
CA TRP A 339 -2.99 23.18 13.44
C TRP A 339 -2.68 23.31 11.94
N GLU A 340 -1.41 23.49 11.62
CA GLU A 340 -0.90 23.57 10.25
C GLU A 340 -0.47 22.20 9.71
N LYS A 341 -0.75 21.14 10.47
CA LYS A 341 -0.42 19.75 10.13
C LYS A 341 -1.65 19.00 9.64
N PHE A 342 -1.50 18.36 8.49
CA PHE A 342 -2.49 17.51 7.86
C PHE A 342 -1.88 16.14 7.61
N ILE A 343 -2.65 15.08 7.81
CA ILE A 343 -2.32 13.72 7.41
C ILE A 343 -2.87 13.52 6.01
N ILE A 344 -2.00 13.19 5.05
CA ILE A 344 -2.40 12.86 3.68
C ILE A 344 -2.67 11.37 3.56
N ASN A 345 -3.71 10.97 2.82
CA ASN A 345 -3.92 9.58 2.42
C ASN A 345 -4.24 9.53 0.94
N PHE A 346 -3.48 8.73 0.20
CA PHE A 346 -3.77 8.43 -1.19
C PHE A 346 -4.99 7.51 -1.27
N SER A 347 -5.85 7.71 -2.25
CA SER A 347 -7.06 6.90 -2.46
C SER A 347 -6.79 5.69 -3.36
N GLN A 348 -5.68 5.70 -4.10
CA GLN A 348 -5.29 4.68 -5.07
C GLN A 348 -3.82 4.25 -4.89
N GLY A 349 -3.42 3.22 -5.64
CA GLY A 349 -2.06 2.66 -5.59
C GLY A 349 -1.76 1.88 -4.30
N PRO A 350 -0.54 1.34 -4.15
CA PRO A 350 -0.19 0.51 -3.00
C PRO A 350 -0.35 1.24 -1.66
N ASP A 351 0.11 2.50 -1.57
CA ASP A 351 -0.02 3.32 -0.36
C ASP A 351 -1.50 3.64 -0.03
N GLY A 352 -2.35 3.84 -1.05
CA GLY A 352 -3.76 4.10 -0.81
C GLY A 352 -4.53 2.85 -0.38
N ARG A 353 -4.28 1.72 -1.02
CA ARG A 353 -4.88 0.44 -0.64
C ARG A 353 -4.44 -0.01 0.76
N LEU A 354 -3.17 0.19 1.11
CA LEU A 354 -2.66 -0.05 2.47
C LEU A 354 -3.39 0.80 3.50
N SER A 355 -3.59 2.10 3.23
CA SER A 355 -4.38 2.98 4.11
C SER A 355 -5.82 2.50 4.27
N GLN A 356 -6.48 2.06 3.19
CA GLN A 356 -7.84 1.53 3.28
C GLN A 356 -7.91 0.28 4.19
N LEU A 357 -6.98 -0.67 4.01
CA LEU A 357 -6.92 -1.88 4.83
C LEU A 357 -6.58 -1.57 6.29
N ALA A 358 -5.60 -0.69 6.52
CA ALA A 358 -5.20 -0.24 7.85
C ALA A 358 -6.37 0.41 8.62
N ASN A 359 -7.15 1.26 7.94
CA ASN A 359 -8.25 2.02 8.54
C ASN A 359 -9.56 1.24 8.65
N LYS A 360 -9.62 -0.04 8.23
CA LYS A 360 -10.82 -0.85 8.45
C LYS A 360 -11.16 -0.92 9.95
N PRO A 361 -12.44 -0.83 10.35
CA PRO A 361 -12.80 -0.95 11.76
C PRO A 361 -12.68 -2.39 12.29
N SER A 362 -12.70 -3.41 11.43
CA SER A 362 -12.52 -4.82 11.81
C SER A 362 -11.07 -5.27 11.66
N SER A 363 -10.70 -6.39 12.30
CA SER A 363 -9.51 -7.16 11.89
C SER A 363 -9.60 -7.54 10.41
N LEU A 364 -8.44 -7.74 9.80
CA LEU A 364 -8.33 -8.19 8.42
C LEU A 364 -8.55 -9.70 8.31
N THR A 365 -9.17 -10.11 7.21
CA THR A 365 -9.22 -11.52 6.79
C THR A 365 -7.85 -12.00 6.34
N ILE A 366 -7.65 -13.33 6.26
CA ILE A 366 -6.37 -13.89 5.82
C ILE A 366 -5.98 -13.46 4.38
N ASP A 367 -6.96 -13.29 3.49
CA ASP A 367 -6.68 -12.83 2.13
C ASP A 367 -6.26 -11.35 2.11
N GLU A 368 -6.91 -10.52 2.93
CA GLU A 368 -6.51 -9.11 3.10
C GLU A 368 -5.15 -8.97 3.79
N ILE A 369 -4.79 -9.84 4.74
CA ILE A 369 -3.45 -9.84 5.35
C ILE A 369 -2.38 -10.18 4.29
N ARG A 370 -2.65 -11.16 3.43
CA ARG A 370 -1.74 -11.53 2.33
C ARG A 370 -1.59 -10.38 1.34
N GLU A 371 -2.71 -9.77 0.93
CA GLU A 371 -2.72 -8.57 0.08
C GLU A 371 -1.91 -7.45 0.74
N TYR A 372 -2.17 -7.14 2.02
CA TYR A 372 -1.46 -6.12 2.78
C TYR A 372 0.06 -6.35 2.72
N ARG A 373 0.54 -7.56 3.05
CA ARG A 373 1.98 -7.87 3.01
C ARG A 373 2.57 -7.75 1.61
N GLN A 374 1.82 -8.16 0.57
CA GLN A 374 2.24 -8.02 -0.83
C GLN A 374 2.37 -6.55 -1.24
N LEU A 375 1.52 -5.66 -0.71
CA LEU A 375 1.62 -4.23 -0.95
C LEU A 375 2.79 -3.61 -0.17
N VAL A 376 3.02 -4.01 1.09
CA VAL A 376 4.15 -3.46 1.88
C VAL A 376 5.51 -3.76 1.25
N VAL A 377 5.71 -4.95 0.66
CA VAL A 377 6.99 -5.28 0.02
C VAL A 377 7.29 -4.48 -1.25
N GLN A 378 6.28 -3.85 -1.85
CA GLN A 378 6.46 -2.94 -2.99
C GLN A 378 7.02 -1.57 -2.56
N LEU A 379 6.91 -1.23 -1.28
CA LEU A 379 7.42 0.03 -0.75
C LEU A 379 8.94 -0.04 -0.51
N PRO A 380 9.66 1.08 -0.55
CA PRO A 380 11.03 1.16 -0.06
C PRO A 380 11.13 0.72 1.40
N GLN A 381 12.26 0.09 1.75
CA GLN A 381 12.47 -0.49 3.08
C GLN A 381 12.24 0.50 4.22
N SER A 382 12.60 1.77 4.02
CA SER A 382 12.40 2.86 4.99
C SER A 382 10.95 3.08 5.42
N ASP A 383 9.99 2.67 4.58
CA ASP A 383 8.57 2.96 4.77
C ASP A 383 7.75 1.74 5.19
N ARG A 384 8.37 0.55 5.22
CA ARG A 384 7.66 -0.72 5.50
C ARG A 384 7.31 -0.89 6.97
N SER A 385 8.20 -0.47 7.87
CA SER A 385 8.09 -0.76 9.31
C SER A 385 6.76 -0.32 9.90
N ARG A 386 6.32 0.92 9.61
CA ARG A 386 5.03 1.46 10.09
C ARG A 386 3.82 0.64 9.64
N TRP A 387 3.89 0.06 8.45
CA TRP A 387 2.79 -0.75 7.91
C TRP A 387 2.81 -2.15 8.52
N TYR A 388 3.98 -2.72 8.77
CA TYR A 388 4.10 -3.97 9.51
C TYR A 388 3.63 -3.84 10.95
N ASP A 389 3.98 -2.74 11.61
CA ASP A 389 3.48 -2.36 12.93
C ASP A 389 1.96 -2.26 12.93
N THR A 390 1.38 -1.45 12.02
CA THR A 390 -0.07 -1.34 11.85
C THR A 390 -0.72 -2.71 11.62
N LEU A 391 -0.16 -3.55 10.76
CA LEU A 391 -0.69 -4.88 10.45
C LEU A 391 -0.79 -5.78 11.68
N GLN A 392 0.12 -5.67 12.67
CA GLN A 392 0.07 -6.49 13.87
C GLN A 392 -1.28 -6.34 14.60
N TYR A 393 -1.74 -5.10 14.75
CA TYR A 393 -3.03 -4.73 15.34
C TYR A 393 -4.25 -5.08 14.47
N LYS A 394 -4.03 -5.50 13.22
CA LYS A 394 -5.09 -5.89 12.29
C LYS A 394 -5.30 -7.40 12.21
N VAL A 395 -4.46 -8.22 12.84
CA VAL A 395 -4.61 -9.68 12.87
C VAL A 395 -5.77 -10.05 13.80
N PRO A 396 -6.62 -11.05 13.44
CA PRO A 396 -7.63 -11.57 14.36
C PRO A 396 -7.00 -12.10 15.65
N TYR A 397 -7.66 -11.89 16.79
CA TYR A 397 -7.18 -12.41 18.07
C TYR A 397 -7.36 -13.93 18.17
N PHE A 398 -6.35 -14.63 18.69
CA PHE A 398 -6.34 -16.07 18.91
C PHE A 398 -6.38 -16.36 20.41
N ASN A 399 -7.48 -16.94 20.89
CA ASN A 399 -7.73 -17.21 22.30
C ASN A 399 -7.69 -18.71 22.56
N GLN A 400 -6.80 -19.21 23.42
CA GLN A 400 -6.72 -20.65 23.67
C GLN A 400 -7.95 -21.18 24.44
N ARG A 401 -8.73 -20.31 25.10
CA ARG A 401 -9.89 -20.69 25.93
C ARG A 401 -11.19 -20.85 25.13
N ASP A 402 -11.20 -20.44 23.86
CA ASP A 402 -12.33 -20.69 22.95
C ASP A 402 -12.21 -22.06 22.25
N ASN A 403 -11.16 -22.82 22.57
CA ASN A 403 -10.84 -24.08 21.93
C ASN A 403 -12.00 -25.08 21.98
N GLU A 404 -12.31 -25.69 20.83
CA GLU A 404 -13.34 -26.73 20.68
C GLU A 404 -13.09 -27.91 21.63
N TYR A 405 -11.83 -28.26 21.89
CA TYR A 405 -11.41 -29.29 22.82
C TYR A 405 -10.97 -28.71 24.17
N ARG A 406 -11.97 -28.46 25.02
CA ARG A 406 -11.78 -27.83 26.35
C ARG A 406 -10.80 -28.53 27.29
N ALA A 407 -10.53 -29.82 27.13
CA ALA A 407 -9.63 -30.57 28.01
C ALA A 407 -8.14 -30.24 27.80
N VAL A 408 -7.75 -29.63 26.67
CA VAL A 408 -6.37 -29.13 26.48
C VAL A 408 -6.26 -27.62 26.30
N ALA A 409 -7.39 -26.90 26.25
CA ALA A 409 -7.47 -25.44 26.12
C ALA A 409 -6.52 -24.69 27.06
N ASP A 410 -6.41 -25.08 28.32
CA ASP A 410 -5.55 -24.41 29.32
C ASP A 410 -4.03 -24.63 29.11
N TYR A 411 -3.62 -25.47 28.14
CA TYR A 411 -2.21 -25.83 27.88
C TYR A 411 -1.76 -25.61 26.43
N MET A 412 -2.48 -24.77 25.67
CA MET A 412 -2.29 -24.57 24.23
C MET A 412 -1.71 -23.22 23.81
N CYS A 413 -1.28 -22.37 24.77
CA CYS A 413 -0.66 -21.07 24.48
C CYS A 413 0.39 -21.15 23.35
N ASN A 414 1.24 -22.19 23.35
CA ASN A 414 2.22 -22.48 22.31
C ASN A 414 1.65 -22.46 20.87
N VAL A 415 0.72 -23.35 20.53
CA VAL A 415 0.15 -23.48 19.19
C VAL A 415 -0.85 -22.37 18.88
N THR A 416 -1.51 -21.79 19.87
CA THR A 416 -2.38 -20.62 19.72
C THR A 416 -1.57 -19.38 19.33
N THR A 417 -0.47 -19.09 20.03
CA THR A 417 0.46 -18.02 19.65
C THR A 417 1.10 -18.29 18.29
N LEU A 418 1.47 -19.54 17.98
CA LEU A 418 2.01 -19.90 16.67
C LEU A 418 0.98 -19.67 15.55
N ALA A 419 -0.28 -20.03 15.75
CA ALA A 419 -1.35 -19.78 14.79
C ALA A 419 -1.54 -18.28 14.51
N SER A 420 -1.50 -17.44 15.55
CA SER A 420 -1.52 -15.98 15.40
C SER A 420 -0.32 -15.47 14.60
N CYS A 421 0.88 -15.98 14.90
CA CYS A 421 2.11 -15.65 14.16
C CYS A 421 2.04 -16.05 12.68
N LEU A 422 1.59 -17.27 12.39
CA LEU A 422 1.44 -17.76 11.01
C LEU A 422 0.38 -16.94 10.24
N THR A 423 -0.72 -16.58 10.90
CA THR A 423 -1.78 -15.74 10.31
C THR A 423 -1.26 -14.35 9.97
N TYR A 424 -0.51 -13.69 10.88
CA TYR A 424 0.18 -12.43 10.61
C TYR A 424 1.08 -12.51 9.37
N LEU A 425 1.77 -13.64 9.18
CA LEU A 425 2.66 -13.87 8.05
C LEU A 425 1.92 -14.28 6.76
N GLY A 426 0.58 -14.36 6.77
CA GLY A 426 -0.25 -14.66 5.61
C GLY A 426 -0.43 -16.16 5.31
N VAL A 427 -0.09 -17.03 6.27
CA VAL A 427 -0.30 -18.48 6.14
C VAL A 427 -1.78 -18.80 6.37
N LYS A 428 -2.39 -19.48 5.39
CA LYS A 428 -3.78 -19.94 5.49
C LYS A 428 -3.86 -21.18 6.37
N ASN A 429 -4.89 -21.24 7.21
CA ASN A 429 -5.28 -22.47 7.88
C ASN A 429 -5.66 -23.53 6.81
N PRO A 430 -4.97 -24.68 6.73
CA PRO A 430 -5.23 -25.69 5.71
C PRO A 430 -6.55 -26.45 5.93
N GLN A 431 -7.17 -26.32 7.09
CA GLN A 431 -8.48 -26.91 7.40
C GLN A 431 -9.42 -25.82 7.95
N PRO A 432 -10.08 -25.03 7.09
CA PRO A 432 -10.85 -23.84 7.51
C PRO A 432 -12.05 -24.14 8.41
N ASN A 433 -12.50 -25.39 8.47
CA ASN A 433 -13.59 -25.84 9.34
C ASN A 433 -13.13 -26.17 10.78
N ARG A 434 -11.86 -25.99 11.10
CA ARG A 434 -11.26 -26.23 12.43
C ARG A 434 -10.44 -25.01 12.83
N GLN A 435 -10.24 -24.79 14.13
CA GLN A 435 -9.32 -23.76 14.59
C GLN A 435 -7.89 -24.06 14.12
N PHE A 436 -7.13 -23.02 13.80
CA PHE A 436 -5.81 -23.22 13.21
C PHE A 436 -4.87 -23.88 14.23
N GLU A 437 -4.90 -23.45 15.48
CA GLU A 437 -4.19 -24.03 16.61
C GLU A 437 -4.50 -25.53 16.83
N ASP A 438 -5.74 -25.98 16.58
CA ASP A 438 -6.11 -27.40 16.66
C ASP A 438 -5.56 -28.23 15.52
N VAL A 439 -5.45 -27.61 14.34
CA VAL A 439 -4.81 -28.21 13.17
C VAL A 439 -3.30 -28.34 13.43
N LEU A 440 -2.67 -27.31 13.98
CA LEU A 440 -1.26 -27.32 14.36
C LEU A 440 -0.96 -28.39 15.42
N ASP A 441 -1.76 -28.46 16.48
CA ASP A 441 -1.59 -29.47 17.54
C ASP A 441 -1.81 -30.89 16.99
N ASN A 442 -2.80 -31.09 16.12
CA ASN A 442 -3.02 -32.37 15.46
C ASN A 442 -1.83 -32.79 14.58
N ILE A 443 -1.23 -31.86 13.83
CA ILE A 443 -0.03 -32.13 13.02
C ILE A 443 1.15 -32.56 13.92
N LEU A 444 1.37 -31.86 15.04
CA LEU A 444 2.41 -32.21 15.99
C LEU A 444 2.22 -33.62 16.55
N GLN A 445 1.00 -33.92 17.02
CA GLN A 445 0.69 -35.21 17.63
C GLN A 445 0.69 -36.38 16.64
N ALA A 446 0.24 -36.14 15.40
CA ALA A 446 0.15 -37.18 14.37
C ALA A 446 1.51 -37.55 13.75
N ASN A 447 2.56 -36.73 13.95
CA ASN A 447 3.87 -36.92 13.31
C ASN A 447 5.02 -36.99 14.32
N PRO A 448 5.04 -37.97 15.25
CA PRO A 448 6.02 -38.03 16.33
C PRO A 448 7.47 -38.28 15.88
N SER A 449 7.67 -38.82 14.66
CA SER A 449 9.00 -38.95 14.05
C SER A 449 9.59 -37.61 13.65
N THR A 450 8.74 -36.68 13.21
CA THR A 450 9.12 -35.31 12.83
C THR A 450 9.17 -34.38 14.04
N TYR A 451 8.21 -34.56 14.97
CA TYR A 451 8.01 -33.75 16.17
C TYR A 451 8.10 -34.62 17.44
N PRO A 452 9.31 -34.99 17.87
CA PRO A 452 9.48 -35.83 19.06
C PRO A 452 8.95 -35.11 20.31
N ASN A 453 8.32 -35.89 21.20
CA ASN A 453 7.67 -35.38 22.40
C ASN A 453 8.49 -35.54 23.69
N TYR A 454 9.65 -36.21 23.62
CA TYR A 454 10.64 -36.45 24.68
C TYR A 454 10.04 -36.64 26.10
N GLY A 455 9.03 -37.50 26.23
CA GLY A 455 8.40 -37.83 27.52
C GLY A 455 7.29 -36.89 27.98
N GLY A 456 6.89 -35.93 27.14
CA GLY A 456 5.75 -35.02 27.33
C GLY A 456 4.91 -34.87 26.07
N ASN A 457 4.36 -33.67 25.83
CA ASN A 457 3.67 -33.35 24.59
C ASN A 457 4.63 -32.66 23.59
N ALA A 458 4.50 -32.96 22.30
CA ALA A 458 5.34 -32.41 21.24
C ALA A 458 5.31 -30.86 21.19
N ARG A 459 4.20 -30.24 21.58
CA ARG A 459 4.04 -28.78 21.58
C ARG A 459 4.84 -28.02 22.65
N TYR A 460 5.38 -28.71 23.65
CA TYR A 460 6.20 -28.09 24.71
C TYR A 460 7.64 -27.79 24.25
N TRP A 461 8.03 -28.27 23.06
CA TRP A 461 9.38 -28.15 22.54
C TRP A 461 9.47 -27.02 21.51
N TRP A 462 10.20 -25.97 21.85
CA TRP A 462 10.42 -24.80 20.98
C TRP A 462 11.00 -25.17 19.60
N ASP A 463 11.84 -26.20 19.53
CA ASP A 463 12.37 -26.70 18.25
C ASP A 463 11.26 -27.29 17.36
N ASN A 464 10.23 -27.91 17.96
CA ASN A 464 9.09 -28.42 17.19
C ASN A 464 8.22 -27.27 16.67
N LEU A 465 8.04 -26.19 17.44
CA LEU A 465 7.31 -25.00 16.97
C LEU A 465 8.03 -24.32 15.80
N SER A 466 9.35 -24.18 15.89
CA SER A 466 10.20 -23.65 14.80
C SER A 466 10.13 -24.53 13.53
N LYS A 467 10.25 -25.85 13.67
CA LYS A 467 10.08 -26.80 12.56
C LYS A 467 8.68 -26.76 11.96
N LEU A 468 7.65 -26.66 12.80
CA LEU A 468 6.27 -26.57 12.33
C LEU A 468 6.05 -25.31 11.50
N ALA A 469 6.54 -24.15 11.96
CA ALA A 469 6.50 -22.91 11.17
C ALA A 469 7.20 -23.08 9.80
N THR A 470 8.39 -23.71 9.80
CA THR A 470 9.15 -23.99 8.57
C THR A 470 8.37 -24.88 7.60
N ASN A 471 7.62 -25.87 8.11
CA ASN A 471 6.77 -26.72 7.28
C ASN A 471 5.58 -25.97 6.63
N PHE A 472 5.23 -24.80 7.16
CA PHE A 472 4.28 -23.88 6.53
C PHE A 472 4.95 -22.84 5.62
N GLY A 473 6.23 -23.00 5.30
CA GLY A 473 6.98 -22.12 4.41
C GLY A 473 7.44 -20.80 5.07
N VAL A 474 7.44 -20.74 6.40
CA VAL A 474 7.86 -19.56 7.17
C VAL A 474 9.31 -19.69 7.63
N GLY A 475 10.12 -18.65 7.38
CA GLY A 475 11.48 -18.56 7.92
C GLY A 475 11.49 -18.52 9.44
N SER A 476 12.47 -19.17 10.08
CA SER A 476 12.59 -19.21 11.54
C SER A 476 14.03 -18.98 11.97
N SER A 477 14.24 -18.22 13.05
CA SER A 477 15.55 -18.05 13.68
C SER A 477 16.05 -19.28 14.45
N GLY A 478 15.24 -20.35 14.54
CA GLY A 478 15.38 -21.36 15.58
C GLY A 478 15.11 -20.77 16.97
N LYS A 479 15.02 -21.61 18.01
CA LYS A 479 14.82 -21.15 19.39
C LYS A 479 16.00 -20.30 19.84
N GLN A 480 15.70 -19.14 20.41
CA GLN A 480 16.68 -18.18 20.91
C GLN A 480 16.52 -18.07 22.42
N TYR A 481 17.63 -17.90 23.13
CA TYR A 481 17.63 -17.78 24.59
C TYR A 481 17.65 -16.31 25.01
N MET A 482 16.77 -15.95 25.93
CA MET A 482 16.83 -14.70 26.66
C MET A 482 17.45 -14.98 28.04
N PRO A 483 18.67 -14.48 28.31
CA PRO A 483 19.31 -14.74 29.60
C PRO A 483 18.55 -14.05 30.73
N GLY A 484 18.61 -14.65 31.91
CA GLY A 484 18.10 -14.06 33.15
C GLY A 484 18.77 -12.72 33.45
N PHE A 485 17.99 -11.82 34.01
CA PHE A 485 18.43 -10.49 34.43
C PHE A 485 17.74 -10.12 35.74
N SER A 486 18.30 -9.17 36.47
CA SER A 486 17.66 -8.66 37.68
C SER A 486 16.37 -7.95 37.30
N SER A 487 15.27 -8.17 38.03
CA SER A 487 14.02 -7.44 37.81
C SER A 487 14.15 -5.92 37.99
N THR A 488 15.23 -5.47 38.63
CA THR A 488 15.60 -4.06 38.77
C THR A 488 16.47 -3.52 37.61
N ASP A 489 17.01 -4.37 36.74
CA ASP A 489 17.85 -3.98 35.60
C ASP A 489 17.02 -3.76 34.34
N LEU A 490 16.23 -2.68 34.35
CA LEU A 490 15.43 -2.27 33.20
C LEU A 490 16.29 -1.89 31.98
N ALA A 491 17.55 -1.50 32.19
CA ALA A 491 18.43 -1.11 31.09
C ALA A 491 18.77 -2.32 30.21
N PHE A 492 19.04 -3.48 30.83
CA PHE A 492 19.24 -4.73 30.11
C PHE A 492 18.03 -5.07 29.24
N PHE A 493 16.83 -5.14 29.83
CA PHE A 493 15.61 -5.54 29.11
C PHE A 493 15.31 -4.60 27.94
N LYS A 494 15.39 -3.28 28.16
CA LYS A 494 15.17 -2.28 27.10
C LYS A 494 16.14 -2.44 25.94
N ASN A 495 17.43 -2.63 26.23
CA ASN A 495 18.44 -2.86 25.19
C ASN A 495 18.18 -4.18 24.44
N PHE A 496 17.76 -5.22 25.15
CA PHE A 496 17.40 -6.49 24.53
C PHE A 496 16.20 -6.34 23.59
N ALA A 497 15.10 -5.74 24.05
CA ALA A 497 13.89 -5.50 23.27
C ALA A 497 14.18 -4.68 22.01
N LYS A 498 14.94 -3.58 22.14
CA LYS A 498 15.38 -2.74 21.01
C LYS A 498 16.14 -3.52 19.95
N ASN A 499 17.15 -4.29 20.37
CA ASN A 499 18.07 -4.93 19.43
C ASN A 499 17.53 -6.24 18.83
N ASN A 500 16.60 -6.92 19.51
CA ASN A 500 16.13 -8.25 19.10
C ASN A 500 14.67 -8.27 18.65
N TRP A 501 13.82 -7.46 19.27
CA TRP A 501 12.38 -7.51 19.03
C TRP A 501 11.92 -6.38 18.13
N GLU A 502 12.20 -5.12 18.49
CA GLU A 502 11.83 -3.96 17.68
C GLU A 502 12.39 -4.06 16.25
N SER A 503 13.68 -4.41 16.11
CA SER A 503 14.29 -4.63 14.78
C SER A 503 13.58 -5.72 13.97
N ALA A 504 13.11 -6.79 14.60
CA ALA A 504 12.43 -7.87 13.90
C ALA A 504 11.01 -7.48 13.49
N LEU A 505 10.27 -6.79 14.37
CA LEU A 505 8.94 -6.26 14.08
C LEU A 505 8.98 -5.27 12.92
N ASN A 506 9.99 -4.38 12.90
CA ASN A 506 10.22 -3.41 11.82
C ASN A 506 10.49 -4.07 10.45
N GLU A 507 11.00 -5.31 10.44
CA GLU A 507 11.22 -6.12 9.24
C GLU A 507 9.98 -6.96 8.84
N GLY A 508 8.86 -6.82 9.56
CA GLY A 508 7.64 -7.57 9.28
C GLY A 508 7.68 -9.02 9.74
N LYS A 509 8.54 -9.33 10.72
CA LYS A 509 8.60 -10.61 11.43
C LYS A 509 7.67 -10.58 12.65
N THR A 510 7.40 -11.76 13.21
CA THR A 510 6.60 -11.96 14.41
C THR A 510 7.41 -12.68 15.48
N ILE A 511 7.06 -12.43 16.74
CA ILE A 511 7.84 -12.86 17.90
C ILE A 511 6.94 -13.67 18.82
N MET A 512 7.35 -14.90 19.09
CA MET A 512 6.78 -15.72 20.16
C MET A 512 7.75 -15.68 21.34
N ALA A 513 7.29 -15.30 22.53
CA ALA A 513 8.15 -15.15 23.69
C ALA A 513 7.60 -15.93 24.90
N GLY A 514 8.47 -16.71 25.53
CA GLY A 514 8.18 -17.40 26.78
C GLY A 514 8.25 -16.46 27.98
N VAL A 515 7.34 -16.66 28.92
CA VAL A 515 7.17 -15.85 30.13
C VAL A 515 6.79 -16.72 31.33
N TYR A 516 7.11 -16.24 32.53
CA TYR A 516 6.76 -16.88 33.80
C TYR A 516 5.52 -16.24 34.45
N THR A 517 4.42 -16.12 33.70
CA THR A 517 3.15 -15.61 34.25
C THR A 517 2.30 -16.69 34.93
N THR A 518 2.56 -17.96 34.63
CA THR A 518 1.88 -19.13 35.22
C THR A 518 2.89 -20.26 35.46
N ASN A 519 2.57 -21.19 36.36
CA ASN A 519 3.29 -22.46 36.51
C ASN A 519 2.50 -23.54 35.74
N PRO A 520 3.04 -24.17 34.66
CA PRO A 520 4.46 -24.42 34.37
C PRO A 520 5.18 -23.48 33.37
N GLY A 521 4.58 -22.36 32.96
CA GLY A 521 5.15 -21.40 32.02
C GLY A 521 4.15 -21.04 30.92
N HIS A 522 4.33 -19.88 30.27
CA HIS A 522 3.38 -19.35 29.30
C HIS A 522 4.07 -18.75 28.07
N ILE A 523 3.35 -18.61 26.95
CA ILE A 523 3.87 -18.06 25.70
C ILE A 523 2.89 -16.99 25.19
N VAL A 524 3.45 -15.83 24.83
CA VAL A 524 2.71 -14.70 24.27
C VAL A 524 3.31 -14.28 22.93
N LYS A 525 2.55 -13.55 22.12
CA LYS A 525 3.07 -12.89 20.91
C LYS A 525 3.42 -11.46 21.26
N VAL A 526 4.67 -11.06 21.04
CA VAL A 526 5.05 -9.63 21.15
C VAL A 526 4.68 -8.96 19.83
N ILE A 527 3.86 -7.92 19.90
CA ILE A 527 3.35 -7.24 18.70
C ILE A 527 3.94 -5.84 18.51
N ASP A 528 4.29 -5.13 19.59
CA ASP A 528 4.83 -3.77 19.52
C ASP A 528 5.65 -3.41 20.78
N ILE A 529 6.46 -2.35 20.70
CA ILE A 529 7.27 -1.77 21.76
C ILE A 529 6.86 -0.31 21.98
N ASP A 530 6.07 -0.06 23.03
CA ASP A 530 5.61 1.29 23.35
C ASP A 530 6.60 2.03 24.26
N TRP A 531 7.58 2.66 23.64
CA TRP A 531 8.58 3.47 24.34
C TRP A 531 7.99 4.68 25.06
N ASN A 532 6.86 5.21 24.60
CA ASN A 532 6.24 6.41 25.15
C ASN A 532 5.53 6.10 26.47
N ARG A 533 4.74 5.02 26.51
CA ARG A 533 4.11 4.51 27.75
C ARG A 533 5.11 3.75 28.61
N GLY A 534 6.20 3.27 28.02
CA GLY A 534 7.26 2.58 28.72
C GLY A 534 6.95 1.10 28.97
N GLY A 535 6.69 0.36 27.90
CA GLY A 535 6.43 -1.07 27.95
C GLY A 535 6.42 -1.75 26.59
N ILE A 536 5.89 -2.97 26.56
CA ILE A 536 5.60 -3.71 25.32
C ILE A 536 4.09 -3.92 25.16
N ILE A 537 3.66 -4.24 23.95
CA ILE A 537 2.31 -4.70 23.66
C ILE A 537 2.37 -6.17 23.26
N VAL A 538 1.46 -6.98 23.82
CA VAL A 538 1.39 -8.42 23.54
C VAL A 538 -0.03 -8.89 23.23
N ASP A 539 -0.13 -9.92 22.38
CA ASP A 539 -1.30 -10.80 22.37
C ASP A 539 -1.04 -11.97 23.32
N ASP A 540 -1.80 -12.02 24.41
CA ASP A 540 -1.78 -13.11 25.38
C ASP A 540 -2.93 -14.08 25.08
N PRO A 541 -2.66 -15.30 24.59
CA PRO A 541 -3.71 -16.25 24.22
C PRO A 541 -4.54 -16.75 25.40
N TYR A 542 -4.07 -16.63 26.64
CA TYR A 542 -4.79 -17.06 27.84
C TYR A 542 -5.79 -16.01 28.33
N GLY A 543 -5.56 -14.74 28.00
CA GLY A 543 -6.41 -13.60 28.32
C GLY A 543 -5.65 -12.44 28.96
N LYS A 544 -6.35 -11.53 29.65
CA LYS A 544 -5.72 -10.36 30.27
C LYS A 544 -4.98 -10.69 31.58
N ALA A 545 -3.66 -10.50 31.61
CA ALA A 545 -2.88 -10.41 32.84
C ALA A 545 -2.98 -8.99 33.43
N LEU A 546 -3.20 -8.87 34.74
CA LEU A 546 -3.15 -7.60 35.47
C LEU A 546 -1.70 -7.22 35.76
N ASP A 547 -1.36 -5.96 35.49
CA ASP A 547 -0.16 -5.30 35.99
C ASP A 547 -0.34 -4.96 37.49
N SER A 548 -0.39 -6.01 38.32
CA SER A 548 -0.40 -5.87 39.77
C SER A 548 0.73 -6.70 40.34
N GLY A 549 1.86 -6.06 40.60
CA GLY A 549 3.00 -6.68 41.26
C GLY A 549 2.59 -7.19 42.64
N PHE A 550 2.47 -8.50 42.81
CA PHE A 550 2.70 -9.22 44.07
C PHE A 550 2.78 -10.74 43.81
N ASN A 551 3.77 -11.34 44.49
CA ASN A 551 4.13 -12.75 44.53
C ASN A 551 2.95 -13.69 44.86
N ASP A 552 2.58 -14.57 43.93
CA ASP A 552 2.39 -15.97 44.28
C ASP A 552 2.66 -16.88 43.07
N TYR A 553 3.58 -17.82 43.23
CA TYR A 553 3.88 -18.88 42.26
C TYR A 553 2.69 -19.84 42.05
N GLN A 554 1.53 -19.56 42.68
CA GLN A 554 0.31 -20.36 42.69
C GLN A 554 -0.96 -19.57 42.28
N ARG A 555 -1.01 -19.04 41.04
CA ARG A 555 -2.21 -18.43 40.35
C ARG A 555 -2.76 -17.17 41.08
N PHE A 556 -2.99 -15.99 40.50
CA PHE A 556 -3.83 -15.63 39.36
C PHE A 556 -3.62 -14.11 39.11
N ASN A 557 -2.68 -13.69 38.25
CA ASN A 557 -2.68 -12.30 37.77
C ASN A 557 -3.82 -12.04 36.78
N TYR A 558 -4.60 -13.05 36.40
CA TYR A 558 -5.79 -12.91 35.55
C TYR A 558 -7.02 -12.67 36.44
N SER A 559 -7.40 -11.40 36.68
CA SER A 559 -8.68 -11.15 37.37
C SER A 559 -9.84 -11.42 36.42
N GLY A 560 -10.81 -12.23 36.86
CA GLY A 560 -12.11 -12.34 36.21
C GLY A 560 -12.12 -12.89 34.77
N SER A 561 -11.17 -13.74 34.38
CA SER A 561 -10.99 -14.26 33.01
C SER A 561 -12.31 -14.58 32.28
N LEU A 562 -12.77 -13.64 31.46
CA LEU A 562 -14.02 -13.76 30.71
C LEU A 562 -13.83 -14.84 29.63
N ASN A 563 -14.58 -15.93 29.73
CA ASN A 563 -14.83 -16.83 28.60
C ASN A 563 -15.56 -16.03 27.53
N THR A 564 -14.87 -15.39 26.59
CA THR A 564 -15.53 -14.82 25.43
C THR A 564 -15.40 -15.80 24.27
N THR A 565 -16.53 -16.17 23.69
CA THR A 565 -16.61 -16.90 22.41
C THR A 565 -16.57 -15.96 21.22
N SER A 566 -16.33 -14.66 21.46
CA SER A 566 -16.37 -13.62 20.45
C SER A 566 -14.97 -13.40 19.89
N ARG A 567 -14.66 -14.06 18.77
CA ARG A 567 -13.49 -13.73 17.93
C ARG A 567 -13.59 -12.35 17.27
N GLY A 568 -14.73 -11.66 17.44
CA GLY A 568 -15.02 -10.35 16.87
C GLY A 568 -14.77 -9.18 17.82
N SER A 569 -14.33 -9.40 19.07
CA SER A 569 -13.89 -8.29 19.92
C SER A 569 -12.51 -7.83 19.49
N VAL A 570 -12.49 -6.96 18.49
CA VAL A 570 -11.36 -6.09 18.17
C VAL A 570 -11.17 -5.12 19.34
N ASN A 571 -9.96 -5.03 19.91
CA ASN A 571 -9.56 -3.78 20.57
C ASN A 571 -8.89 -2.90 19.51
N THR A 572 -9.69 -2.09 18.83
CA THR A 572 -9.24 -1.17 17.77
C THR A 572 -8.50 0.06 18.28
N GLN A 573 -7.72 -0.02 19.37
CA GLN A 573 -7.14 1.18 19.96
C GLN A 573 -5.63 1.12 20.25
N GLN A 574 -4.80 0.41 19.47
CA GLN A 574 -3.32 0.52 19.62
C GLN A 574 -2.88 0.35 21.11
N GLY A 575 -3.49 -0.59 21.82
CA GLY A 575 -3.29 -0.84 23.25
C GLY A 575 -3.85 0.20 24.23
N GLN A 576 -4.64 1.20 23.83
CA GLN A 576 -5.23 2.22 24.71
C GLN A 576 -6.40 1.70 25.56
N ASP A 577 -6.99 0.58 25.18
CA ASP A 577 -8.13 0.00 25.89
C ASP A 577 -7.67 -1.01 26.94
N GLU A 578 -7.54 -0.53 28.18
CA GLU A 578 -7.23 -1.36 29.35
C GLU A 578 -8.35 -2.37 29.69
N SER A 579 -9.48 -2.41 28.97
CA SER A 579 -10.58 -3.38 29.19
C SER A 579 -10.53 -4.62 28.28
N GLY A 580 -9.47 -4.76 27.47
CA GLY A 580 -9.27 -5.89 26.55
C GLY A 580 -9.27 -7.29 27.17
N ILE A 581 -9.58 -8.28 26.34
CA ILE A 581 -9.74 -9.68 26.76
C ILE A 581 -8.48 -10.54 26.56
N GLY A 582 -7.36 -9.96 26.10
CA GLY A 582 -6.12 -10.69 25.83
C GLY A 582 -5.29 -10.16 24.65
N ASN A 583 -5.91 -9.48 23.68
CA ASN A 583 -5.22 -8.83 22.55
C ASN A 583 -4.77 -7.42 22.89
N ASP A 584 -3.67 -6.98 22.28
CA ASP A 584 -3.10 -5.63 22.42
C ASP A 584 -2.83 -5.21 23.88
N ASN A 585 -2.46 -6.16 24.74
CA ASN A 585 -2.23 -5.92 26.16
C ASN A 585 -0.93 -5.14 26.39
N PHE A 586 -1.04 -4.00 27.07
CA PHE A 586 0.14 -3.24 27.51
C PHE A 586 0.77 -3.86 28.76
N TRP A 587 2.06 -4.15 28.69
CA TRP A 587 2.89 -4.65 29.78
C TRP A 587 4.01 -3.66 30.06
N SER A 588 4.00 -3.06 31.26
CA SER A 588 5.01 -2.07 31.67
C SER A 588 6.43 -2.68 31.73
N TRP A 589 7.46 -1.83 31.66
CA TRP A 589 8.84 -2.28 31.84
C TRP A 589 9.07 -3.03 33.15
N SER A 590 8.44 -2.58 34.25
CA SER A 590 8.48 -3.24 35.54
C SER A 590 7.90 -4.65 35.48
N TYR A 591 6.70 -4.79 34.91
CA TYR A 591 6.07 -6.09 34.76
C TYR A 591 6.88 -7.03 33.87
N CYS A 592 7.40 -6.52 32.74
CA CYS A 592 8.28 -7.28 31.86
C CYS A 592 9.51 -7.82 32.60
N ALA A 593 10.10 -7.04 33.49
CA ALA A 593 11.27 -7.45 34.26
C ALA A 593 10.96 -8.50 35.34
N GLU A 594 9.68 -8.71 35.68
CA GLU A 594 9.24 -9.78 36.58
C GLU A 594 8.95 -11.09 35.84
N VAL A 595 8.45 -11.02 34.60
CA VAL A 595 7.92 -12.19 33.87
C VAL A 595 8.84 -12.71 32.78
N PHE A 596 9.83 -11.93 32.33
CA PHE A 596 10.86 -12.34 31.37
C PHE A 596 12.21 -12.60 32.04
N GLY A 597 13.06 -13.36 31.35
CA GLY A 597 14.41 -13.72 31.79
C GLY A 597 14.52 -15.22 32.04
N ASP A 598 15.61 -15.83 31.59
CA ASP A 598 15.78 -17.29 31.52
C ASP A 598 14.63 -17.99 30.76
N THR A 599 14.21 -17.38 29.66
CA THR A 599 13.15 -17.89 28.79
C THR A 599 13.61 -18.03 27.34
N TRP A 600 12.82 -18.76 26.55
CA TRP A 600 13.06 -18.93 25.12
C TRP A 600 12.12 -18.03 24.30
N TYR A 601 12.56 -17.67 23.10
CA TYR A 601 11.72 -16.96 22.14
C TYR A 601 12.03 -17.41 20.70
N LEU A 602 11.12 -17.11 19.78
CA LEU A 602 11.26 -17.34 18.33
C LEU A 602 10.99 -16.05 17.57
N LYS A 603 11.79 -15.82 16.51
CA LYS A 603 11.48 -14.87 15.46
C LYS A 603 11.08 -15.66 14.22
N LEU A 604 9.91 -15.34 13.67
CA LEU A 604 9.36 -15.97 12.47
C LEU A 604 9.10 -14.90 11.41
N GLY A 605 9.42 -15.16 10.15
CA GLY A 605 9.07 -14.26 9.04
C GLY A 605 9.96 -14.36 7.83
#